data_AF-A0A7Y5FS33-F1
#
_entry.id   AF-A0A7Y5FS33-F1
#
_cell.length_a   1.000
_cell.length_b   1.000
_cell.length_c   1.000
_cell.angle_alpha   90.00
_cell.angle_beta   90.00
_cell.angle_gamma   90.00
#
_symmetry.space_group_name_H-M   'P 1'
#
loop_
_entity.id
_entity.type
_entity.pdbx_description
1 polymer ?
#
loop_
_entity_poly.entity_id
_entity_poly.type
_entity_poly.pdbx_seq_one_letter_code
_entity_poly.pdbx_strand_id
1 'polypeptide(L)'
;REIHHKREFLAFLSSCAAIGSLMALFAIGLFPNFLISSINPEYSLNIYNSASSPKTLSIMLTIAIIGIPFVLAYTISIYWIFRGKVKLDHMSY
;
A
#
# COMPACT_ATOMS: atom_id res chain seq x y z
N ARG A 1 14.95 14.00 -11.85
CA ARG A 1 16.15 13.55 -12.60
C ARG A 1 15.80 12.42 -13.60
N GLU A 2 15.10 11.36 -13.19
CA GLU A 2 14.70 10.25 -14.10
C GLU A 2 13.67 10.61 -15.19
N ILE A 3 12.79 11.59 -14.96
CA ILE A 3 11.83 12.09 -15.96
C ILE A 3 12.55 12.70 -17.18
N HIS A 4 13.72 13.33 -16.96
CA HIS A 4 14.51 13.93 -18.04
C HIS A 4 15.21 12.87 -18.94
N HIS A 5 15.39 11.63 -18.46
CA HIS A 5 16.01 10.55 -19.23
C HIS A 5 15.01 9.65 -19.99
N LYS A 6 13.72 10.04 -20.05
CA LYS A 6 12.63 9.26 -20.67
C LYS A 6 12.43 7.86 -20.06
N ARG A 7 12.94 7.60 -18.84
CA ARG A 7 12.75 6.34 -18.10
C ARG A 7 11.56 6.45 -17.15
N GLU A 8 10.38 6.67 -17.72
CA GLU A 8 9.18 7.02 -16.96
C GLU A 8 8.75 5.91 -15.98
N PHE A 9 9.04 4.65 -16.31
CA PHE A 9 8.82 3.51 -15.41
C PHE A 9 9.66 3.59 -14.13
N LEU A 10 10.92 4.00 -14.22
CA LEU A 10 11.79 4.16 -13.04
C LEU A 10 11.35 5.36 -12.21
N ALA A 11 10.91 6.45 -12.85
CA ALA A 11 10.34 7.59 -12.15
C ALA A 11 9.08 7.19 -11.36
N PHE A 12 8.18 6.42 -11.96
CA PHE A 12 6.99 5.88 -11.29
C PHE A 12 7.37 5.00 -10.10
N LEU A 13 8.28 4.03 -10.30
CA LEU A 13 8.72 3.13 -9.25
C LEU A 13 9.40 3.88 -8.09
N SER A 14 10.18 4.93 -8.39
CA SER A 14 10.81 5.76 -7.37
C SER A 14 9.79 6.53 -6.53
N SER A 15 8.69 6.98 -7.12
CA SER A 15 7.59 7.63 -6.41
C SER A 15 6.85 6.65 -5.49
N CYS A 16 6.52 5.45 -6.00
CA CYS A 16 5.94 4.38 -5.20
C CYS A 16 6.85 4.00 -4.01
N ALA A 17 8.15 3.85 -4.27
CA ALA A 17 9.14 3.54 -3.23
C ALA A 17 9.26 4.66 -2.19
N ALA A 18 9.22 5.92 -2.61
CA ALA A 18 9.26 7.07 -1.69
C ALA A 18 8.04 7.08 -0.76
N ILE A 19 6.83 6.91 -1.31
CA ILE A 19 5.59 6.84 -0.52
C ILE A 19 5.62 5.64 0.44
N GLY A 20 6.01 4.46 -0.06
CA GLY A 20 6.14 3.26 0.77
C GLY A 20 7.15 3.43 1.90
N SER A 21 8.29 4.06 1.62
CA SER A 21 9.35 4.31 2.62
C SER A 21 8.89 5.30 3.68
N LEU A 22 8.18 6.37 3.31
CA LEU A 22 7.60 7.32 4.27
C LEU A 22 6.60 6.62 5.21
N MET A 23 5.74 5.77 4.66
CA MET A 23 4.78 5.02 5.45
C MET A 23 5.46 4.00 6.37
N ALA A 24 6.52 3.34 5.90
CA ALA A 24 7.33 2.42 6.70
C ALA A 24 8.05 3.13 7.85
N LEU A 25 8.64 4.31 7.60
CA LEU A 25 9.27 5.13 8.63
C LEU A 25 8.28 5.51 9.74
N PHE A 26 7.06 5.89 9.36
CA PHE A 26 6.00 6.19 10.31
C PHE A 26 5.62 4.96 11.15
N ALA A 27 5.46 3.80 10.51
CA ALA A 27 5.14 2.55 11.20
C ALA A 27 6.24 2.13 12.18
N ILE A 28 7.52 2.23 11.78
CA ILE A 28 8.66 1.91 12.65
C ILE A 28 8.76 2.88 13.81
N GLY A 29 8.48 4.18 13.59
CA GLY A 29 8.54 5.20 14.62
C GLY A 29 7.48 5.05 15.72
N LEU A 30 6.33 4.44 15.40
CA LEU A 30 5.24 4.21 16.36
C LEU A 30 5.30 2.85 17.04
N PHE A 31 5.93 1.86 16.41
CA PHE A 31 6.06 0.51 16.96
C PHE A 31 6.67 0.54 18.38
N PRO A 32 6.07 -0.14 19.39
CA PRO A 32 5.02 -1.16 19.31
C PRO A 32 3.57 -0.64 19.45
N ASN A 33 3.40 0.67 19.54
CA ASN A 33 2.09 1.30 19.69
C ASN A 33 1.51 1.67 18.31
N PHE A 34 0.19 1.62 18.19
CA PHE A 34 -0.53 2.15 17.04
C PHE A 34 -1.04 3.56 17.32
N LEU A 35 -1.53 3.79 18.54
CA LEU A 35 -2.02 5.09 18.99
C LEU A 35 -1.60 5.32 20.44
N ILE A 36 -0.86 6.39 20.68
CA ILE A 36 -0.41 6.79 22.02
C ILE A 36 -1.45 7.72 22.62
N SER A 37 -1.92 7.40 23.83
CA SER A 37 -2.88 8.24 24.54
C SER A 37 -2.18 9.46 25.14
N SER A 38 -2.76 10.66 24.98
CA SER A 38 -2.24 11.90 25.57
C SER A 38 -2.66 12.13 27.02
N ILE A 39 -3.66 11.38 27.51
CA ILE A 39 -4.25 11.59 28.85
C ILE A 39 -3.64 10.64 29.87
N ASN A 40 -3.46 9.36 29.51
CA ASN A 40 -2.82 8.37 30.36
C ASN A 40 -2.12 7.32 29.48
N PRO A 41 -0.81 7.08 29.68
CA PRO A 41 -0.04 6.12 28.88
C PRO A 41 -0.58 4.68 28.93
N GLU A 42 -1.33 4.28 29.97
CA GLU A 42 -1.92 2.93 30.07
C GLU A 42 -3.03 2.66 29.05
N TYR A 43 -3.71 3.69 28.53
CA TYR A 43 -4.73 3.55 27.49
C TYR A 43 -4.15 3.57 26.07
N SER A 44 -2.83 3.49 25.92
CA SER A 44 -2.20 3.43 24.59
C SER A 44 -2.55 2.11 23.89
N LEU A 45 -2.97 2.20 22.63
CA LEU A 45 -3.27 1.03 21.80
C LEU A 45 -1.96 0.46 21.27
N ASN A 46 -1.64 -0.76 21.69
CA ASN A 46 -0.43 -1.50 21.35
C ASN A 46 -0.77 -2.85 20.71
N ILE A 47 0.23 -3.53 20.18
CA ILE A 47 0.02 -4.81 19.47
C ILE A 47 -0.63 -5.90 20.33
N TYR A 48 -0.46 -5.84 21.66
CA TYR A 48 -0.96 -6.86 22.58
C TYR A 48 -2.43 -6.63 22.97
N ASN A 49 -2.84 -5.36 23.12
CA ASN A 49 -4.21 -5.03 23.50
C ASN A 49 -5.15 -4.85 22.29
N SER A 50 -4.60 -4.54 21.12
CA SER A 50 -5.38 -4.20 19.92
C SER A 50 -5.57 -5.40 18.97
N ALA A 51 -4.92 -6.53 19.24
CA ALA A 51 -5.05 -7.72 18.42
C ALA A 51 -6.40 -8.41 18.62
N SER A 52 -7.00 -8.86 17.51
CA SER A 52 -8.17 -9.74 17.55
C SER A 52 -7.82 -11.14 18.07
N SER A 53 -8.84 -11.92 18.44
CA SER A 53 -8.62 -13.31 18.89
C SER A 53 -7.82 -14.13 17.86
N PRO A 54 -6.96 -15.08 18.29
CA PRO A 54 -6.11 -15.85 17.37
C PRO A 54 -6.90 -16.59 16.28
N LYS A 55 -8.11 -17.06 16.60
CA LYS A 55 -8.99 -17.73 15.64
C LYS A 55 -9.46 -16.78 14.55
N THR A 56 -9.97 -15.61 14.93
CA THR A 56 -10.43 -14.59 13.98
C THR A 56 -9.28 -14.09 13.12
N LEU A 57 -8.11 -13.85 13.73
CA LEU A 57 -6.91 -13.40 13.01
C LEU A 57 -6.48 -14.42 11.95
N SER A 58 -6.48 -15.72 12.29
CA SER A 58 -6.11 -16.79 11.35
C SER A 58 -7.10 -16.92 10.17
N ILE A 59 -8.40 -16.75 10.43
CA ILE A 59 -9.43 -16.78 9.39
C ILE A 59 -9.23 -15.59 8.43
N MET A 60 -9.06 -14.37 8.97
CA MET A 60 -8.84 -13.17 8.17
C MET A 60 -7.53 -13.27 7.36
N LEU A 61 -6.46 -13.84 7.93
CA LEU A 61 -5.21 -14.09 7.21
C LEU A 61 -5.43 -15.03 6.03
N THR A 62 -6.17 -16.13 6.22
CA THR A 62 -6.50 -17.08 5.14
C THR A 62 -7.24 -16.38 4.00
N ILE A 63 -8.24 -15.55 4.34
CA ILE A 63 -8.99 -14.78 3.35
C ILE A 63 -8.07 -13.79 2.63
N ALA A 64 -7.21 -13.06 3.35
CA ALA A 64 -6.30 -12.10 2.75
C ALA A 64 -5.30 -12.77 1.79
N ILE A 65 -4.76 -13.94 2.16
CA ILE A 65 -3.82 -14.70 1.33
C ILE A 65 -4.45 -15.12 0.00
N ILE A 66 -5.76 -15.40 -0.05
CA ILE A 66 -6.46 -15.78 -1.28
C ILE A 66 -6.99 -14.54 -2.03
N GLY A 67 -7.53 -13.56 -1.29
CA GLY A 67 -8.15 -12.36 -1.85
C GLY A 67 -7.13 -11.40 -2.48
N ILE A 68 -6.01 -11.15 -1.82
CA ILE A 68 -4.97 -10.24 -2.33
C ILE A 68 -4.42 -10.69 -3.70
N PRO A 69 -3.98 -11.94 -3.92
CA PRO A 69 -3.49 -12.33 -5.24
C PRO A 69 -4.56 -12.28 -6.31
N PHE A 70 -5.83 -12.55 -5.98
CA PHE A 70 -6.93 -12.42 -6.93
C PHE A 70 -7.12 -10.98 -7.39
N VAL A 71 -7.15 -10.03 -6.44
CA VAL A 71 -7.25 -8.59 -6.75
C VAL A 71 -6.03 -8.12 -7.55
N LEU A 72 -4.82 -8.51 -7.14
CA LEU A 72 -3.59 -8.17 -7.86
C LEU A 72 -3.59 -8.72 -9.29
N ALA A 73 -4.02 -9.97 -9.50
CA ALA A 73 -4.11 -10.57 -10.82
C ALA A 73 -5.06 -9.78 -11.73
N TYR A 74 -6.22 -9.37 -11.22
CA TYR A 74 -7.16 -8.53 -11.96
C TYR A 74 -6.58 -7.16 -12.29
N THR A 75 -6.00 -6.48 -11.29
CA THR A 75 -5.36 -5.17 -11.50
C THR A 75 -4.25 -5.25 -12.53
N ILE A 76 -3.34 -6.22 -12.42
CA ILE A 76 -2.24 -6.43 -13.38
C ILE A 76 -2.80 -6.70 -14.78
N SER A 77 -3.83 -7.54 -14.90
CA SER A 77 -4.46 -7.87 -16.18
C SER A 77 -5.02 -6.63 -16.87
N ILE A 78 -5.72 -5.76 -16.14
CA ILE A 78 -6.23 -4.48 -16.68
C ILE A 78 -5.08 -3.60 -17.15
N TYR A 79 -4.06 -3.37 -16.31
CA TYR A 79 -2.92 -2.55 -16.69
C TYR A 79 -2.18 -3.11 -17.90
N TRP A 80 -2.16 -4.44 -18.06
CA TRP A 80 -1.57 -5.10 -19.21
C TRP A 80 -2.43 -4.95 -20.48
N ILE A 81 -3.75 -5.09 -20.38
CA ILE A 81 -4.68 -4.93 -21.50
C ILE A 81 -4.67 -3.48 -22.01
N PHE A 82 -4.70 -2.50 -21.11
CA PHE A 82 -4.68 -1.07 -21.45
C PHE A 82 -3.27 -0.49 -21.57
N ARG A 83 -2.24 -1.34 -21.76
CA ARG A 83 -0.88 -0.85 -21.93
C ARG A 83 -0.78 -0.07 -23.25
N GLY A 84 -0.47 1.21 -23.17
CA GLY A 84 -0.31 2.05 -24.35
C GLY A 84 -0.38 3.52 -24.00
N LYS A 85 0.27 4.36 -24.81
CA LYS A 85 0.11 5.81 -24.71
C LYS A 85 -1.19 6.20 -25.41
N VAL A 86 -2.04 6.95 -24.72
CA VAL A 86 -3.22 7.57 -25.33
C VAL A 86 -2.72 8.51 -26.43
N LYS A 87 -3.16 8.30 -27.66
CA LYS A 87 -2.91 9.23 -28.77
C LYS A 87 -4.10 10.18 -28.84
N LEU A 88 -3.82 11.47 -28.82
CA LEU A 88 -4.82 12.50 -29.07
C LEU A 88 -5.15 12.45 -30.56
N ASP A 89 -6.40 12.14 -30.87
CA ASP A 89 -6.95 12.27 -32.22
C ASP A 89 -7.74 13.58 -32.34
N HIS A 90 -8.09 13.99 -33.56
CA HIS A 90 -8.87 15.22 -33.81
C HIS A 90 -10.24 15.24 -33.11
N MET A 91 -10.73 14.08 -32.66
CA MET A 91 -11.98 13.92 -31.90
C MET A 91 -11.78 13.90 -30.38
N SER A 92 -10.54 14.05 -29.90
CA SER A 92 -10.23 14.16 -28.47
C SER A 92 -10.48 15.61 -28.05
N TYR A 93 -11.56 15.83 -27.29
CA TYR A 93 -11.93 17.14 -26.73
C TYR A 93 -10.90 17.67 -25.73
#